data_AF-A0A5N4A8G3-F1
#
_entry.id   AF-A0A5N4A8G3-F1
#
_cell.length_a   1.000
_cell.length_b   1.000
_cell.length_c   1.000
_cell.angle_alpha   90.00
_cell.angle_beta   90.00
_cell.angle_gamma   90.00
#
_symmetry.space_group_name_H-M   'P 1'
#
loop_
_entity.id
_entity.type
_entity.pdbx_description
1 polymer ?
#
loop_
_entity_poly.entity_id
_entity_poly.type
_entity_poly.pdbx_seq_one_letter_code
_entity_poly.pdbx_strand_id
1 'polypeptide(L)'
;MKFKPPANLSLQGNLSENWRKFKQNFEIYLKASDKSTKADETKIAILLNIIGEDAVEVYNTFTLSETDMVSFPVLKAFDGHCSPKKNIVFERFKFYSRVQQEGEGFDQFLTDIKKLSKVPANLDY
;
A
#
# COMPACT_ATOMS: atom_id res chain seq x y z
N MET A 1 25.47 8.56 -3.41
CA MET A 1 24.20 8.48 -4.16
C MET A 1 23.09 9.09 -3.31
N LYS A 2 22.24 9.98 -3.87
CA LYS A 2 21.04 10.46 -3.19
C LYS A 2 19.87 9.56 -3.57
N PHE A 3 19.39 8.73 -2.64
CA PHE A 3 18.21 7.90 -2.86
C PHE A 3 16.96 8.79 -2.77
N LYS A 4 16.11 8.75 -3.78
CA LYS A 4 14.86 9.50 -3.78
C LYS A 4 13.88 8.83 -2.79
N PRO A 5 13.28 9.59 -1.86
CA PRO A 5 12.23 9.04 -1.01
C PRO A 5 11.02 8.61 -1.85
N PRO A 6 10.24 7.62 -1.40
CA PRO A 6 8.98 7.25 -2.05
C PRO A 6 8.00 8.44 -2.07
N ALA A 7 7.08 8.42 -3.04
CA ALA A 7 5.94 9.33 -3.00
C ALA A 7 5.07 9.05 -1.75
N ASN A 8 4.38 10.09 -1.25
CA ASN A 8 3.50 9.95 -0.10
C ASN A 8 2.37 8.94 -0.35
N LEU A 9 1.84 8.37 0.72
CA LEU A 9 0.69 7.46 0.64
C LEU A 9 -0.55 8.23 0.19
N SER A 10 -1.15 7.82 -0.92
CA SER A 10 -2.45 8.33 -1.32
C SER A 10 -3.57 7.55 -0.63
N LEU A 11 -4.35 8.22 0.19
CA LEU A 11 -5.54 7.64 0.84
C LEU A 11 -6.77 7.58 -0.07
N GLN A 12 -6.68 8.11 -1.30
CA GLN A 12 -7.79 8.20 -2.25
C GLN A 12 -7.81 7.02 -3.22
N GLY A 13 -9.02 6.60 -3.64
CA GLY A 13 -9.21 5.52 -4.61
C GLY A 13 -8.89 4.14 -4.03
N ASN A 14 -7.93 3.41 -4.63
CA ASN A 14 -7.58 2.07 -4.18
C ASN A 14 -6.60 2.10 -3.00
N LEU A 15 -7.10 2.37 -1.80
CA LEU A 15 -6.28 2.48 -0.58
C LEU A 15 -5.36 1.26 -0.37
N SER A 16 -5.87 0.04 -0.63
CA SER A 16 -5.10 -1.20 -0.45
C SER A 16 -3.91 -1.30 -1.41
N GLU A 17 -4.11 -1.01 -2.69
CA GLU A 17 -3.03 -1.03 -3.68
C GLU A 17 -2.05 0.13 -3.50
N ASN A 18 -2.54 1.31 -3.10
CA ASN A 18 -1.70 2.46 -2.78
C ASN A 18 -0.79 2.15 -1.60
N TRP A 19 -1.34 1.57 -0.53
CA TRP A 19 -0.58 1.10 0.62
C TRP A 19 0.45 0.04 0.24
N ARG A 20 0.05 -0.99 -0.53
CA ARG A 20 0.95 -2.05 -1.00
C ARG A 20 2.16 -1.47 -1.75
N LYS A 21 1.92 -0.55 -2.69
CA LYS A 21 2.99 0.11 -3.46
C LYS A 21 3.87 0.98 -2.57
N PHE A 22 3.26 1.77 -1.69
CA PHE A 22 3.99 2.63 -0.75
C PHE A 22 4.92 1.81 0.16
N LYS A 23 4.38 0.77 0.81
CA LYS A 23 5.12 -0.12 1.70
C LYS A 23 6.31 -0.78 0.99
N GLN A 24 6.09 -1.30 -0.22
CA GLN A 24 7.18 -1.87 -1.03
C GLN A 24 8.27 -0.84 -1.32
N ASN A 25 7.91 0.37 -1.74
CA ASN A 25 8.87 1.42 -2.05
C ASN A 25 9.61 1.91 -0.79
N PHE A 26 8.94 1.96 0.35
CA PHE A 26 9.56 2.30 1.63
C PHE A 26 10.60 1.25 2.05
N GLU A 27 10.28 -0.04 1.96
CA GLU A 27 11.24 -1.12 2.28
C GLU A 27 12.46 -1.09 1.35
N ILE A 28 12.25 -0.83 0.05
CA ILE A 28 13.33 -0.62 -0.91
C ILE A 28 14.19 0.58 -0.51
N TYR A 29 13.56 1.70 -0.15
CA TYR A 29 14.28 2.91 0.29
C TYR A 29 15.13 2.64 1.54
N LEU A 30 14.59 1.94 2.54
CA LEU A 30 15.34 1.59 3.75
C LEU A 30 16.57 0.73 3.43
N LYS A 31 16.42 -0.27 2.56
CA LYS A 31 17.53 -1.14 2.15
C LYS A 31 18.56 -0.37 1.33
N ALA A 32 18.12 0.38 0.33
CA ALA A 32 19.01 1.13 -0.57
C ALA A 32 19.80 2.22 0.17
N SER A 33 19.19 2.86 1.17
CA SER A 33 19.84 3.91 1.97
C SER A 33 20.61 3.40 3.19
N ASP A 34 20.79 2.08 3.34
CA ASP A 34 21.43 1.43 4.49
C ASP A 34 20.81 1.83 5.85
N LYS A 35 19.50 2.09 5.84
CA LYS A 35 18.70 2.43 7.02
C LYS A 35 17.93 1.23 7.58
N SER A 36 17.99 0.08 6.90
CA SER A 36 17.32 -1.15 7.33
C SER A 36 17.83 -1.70 8.66
N THR A 37 19.08 -1.40 9.04
CA THR A 37 19.73 -1.85 10.29
C THR A 37 19.61 -0.85 11.44
N LYS A 38 19.01 0.32 11.21
CA LYS A 38 18.82 1.35 12.26
C LYS A 38 17.82 0.89 13.32
N ALA A 39 17.83 1.58 14.46
CA ALA A 39 16.82 1.41 15.50
C ALA A 39 15.41 1.64 14.96
N ASP A 40 14.43 0.94 15.52
CA ASP A 40 13.07 0.96 14.99
C ASP A 40 12.39 2.32 15.16
N GLU A 41 12.67 3.05 16.24
CA GLU A 41 12.26 4.45 16.42
C GLU A 41 12.71 5.32 15.24
N THR A 42 13.96 5.13 14.78
CA THR A 42 14.48 5.86 13.61
C THR A 42 13.73 5.48 12.34
N LYS A 43 13.40 4.19 12.15
CA LYS A 43 12.61 3.75 10.98
C LYS A 43 11.20 4.32 11.01
N ILE A 44 10.57 4.40 12.18
CA ILE A 44 9.25 5.02 12.36
C ILE A 44 9.31 6.51 12.05
N ALA A 45 10.31 7.23 12.58
CA ALA A 45 10.48 8.65 12.26
C ALA A 45 10.66 8.88 10.75
N ILE A 46 11.42 8.02 10.07
CA ILE A 46 11.56 8.07 8.60
C ILE A 46 10.23 7.79 7.92
N LEU A 47 9.47 6.78 8.37
CA LEU A 47 8.15 6.45 7.83
C LEU A 47 7.21 7.65 7.93
N LEU A 48 7.06 8.23 9.12
CA LEU A 48 6.17 9.36 9.36
C LEU A 48 6.59 10.61 8.56
N ASN A 49 7.89 10.79 8.33
CA ASN A 49 8.39 11.90 7.52
C ASN A 49 8.04 11.76 6.02
N ILE A 50 7.90 10.54 5.50
CA ILE A 50 7.68 10.29 4.06
C ILE A 50 6.25 9.85 3.72
N ILE A 51 5.46 9.41 4.71
CA ILE A 51 4.12 8.85 4.46
C ILE A 51 3.10 9.93 4.05
N GLY A 52 3.33 11.18 4.44
CA GLY A 52 2.49 12.34 4.13
C GLY A 52 1.55 12.71 5.29
N GLU A 53 1.12 13.98 5.33
CA GLU A 53 0.35 14.56 6.44
C GLU A 53 -0.97 13.81 6.70
N ASP A 54 -1.78 13.57 5.66
CA ASP A 54 -3.04 12.83 5.78
C ASP A 54 -2.86 11.45 6.43
N ALA A 55 -1.78 10.75 6.09
CA ALA A 55 -1.49 9.43 6.65
C ALA A 55 -0.89 9.52 8.08
N VAL A 56 -0.25 10.64 8.43
CA VAL A 56 0.14 10.92 9.83
C VAL A 56 -1.10 11.16 10.69
N GLU A 57 -2.15 11.81 10.18
CA GLU A 57 -3.42 11.92 10.91
C GLU A 57 -4.02 10.53 11.18
N VAL A 58 -4.00 9.63 10.20
CA VAL A 58 -4.40 8.22 10.40
C VAL A 58 -3.54 7.54 11.46
N TYR A 59 -2.23 7.71 11.42
CA TYR A 59 -1.32 7.17 12.44
C TYR A 59 -1.71 7.63 13.86
N ASN A 60 -2.06 8.90 14.03
CA ASN A 60 -2.48 9.46 15.32
C ASN A 60 -3.80 8.86 15.85
N THR A 61 -4.59 8.21 15.00
CA THR A 61 -5.79 7.46 15.43
C THR A 61 -5.47 6.06 15.93
N PHE A 62 -4.27 5.54 15.66
CA PHE A 62 -3.90 4.21 16.11
C PHE A 62 -3.60 4.23 17.61
N THR A 63 -4.34 3.44 18.38
CA THR A 63 -3.99 3.10 19.76
C THR A 63 -2.85 2.10 19.77
N LEU A 64 -1.63 2.60 19.56
CA LEU A 64 -0.38 1.86 19.75
C LEU A 64 0.13 2.12 21.16
N SER A 65 0.44 1.08 21.92
CA SER A 65 1.09 1.27 23.22
C SER A 65 2.54 1.74 23.02
N GLU A 66 3.14 2.42 24.01
CA GLU A 66 4.55 2.84 23.93
C GLU A 66 5.50 1.64 23.70
N THR A 67 5.12 0.46 24.21
CA THR A 67 5.80 -0.81 23.97
C THR A 67 5.65 -1.36 22.55
N ASP A 68 4.73 -0.81 21.75
CA ASP A 68 4.48 -1.18 20.35
C ASP A 68 5.15 -0.22 19.35
N MET A 69 5.97 0.74 19.78
CA MET A 69 6.67 1.69 18.90
C MET A 69 7.87 1.07 18.17
N VAL A 70 7.63 -0.09 17.56
CA VAL A 70 8.54 -0.80 16.66
C VAL A 70 7.98 -0.70 15.23
N SER A 71 8.86 -0.64 14.24
CA SER A 71 8.48 -0.53 12.81
C SER A 71 7.47 -1.59 12.39
N PHE A 72 7.58 -2.79 12.95
CA PHE A 72 6.71 -3.92 12.64
C PHE A 72 5.24 -3.70 13.07
N PRO A 73 4.92 -3.35 14.33
CA PRO A 73 3.57 -2.95 14.74
C PRO A 73 2.97 -1.78 13.94
N VAL A 74 3.73 -0.71 13.66
CA VAL A 74 3.21 0.46 12.93
C VAL A 74 2.82 0.08 11.50
N LEU A 75 3.69 -0.64 10.78
CA LEU A 75 3.37 -1.15 9.44
C LEU A 75 2.18 -2.12 9.47
N LYS A 76 2.05 -2.93 10.53
CA LYS A 76 0.92 -3.84 10.72
C LYS A 76 -0.39 -3.11 11.00
N ALA A 77 -0.36 -2.00 11.75
CA ALA A 77 -1.52 -1.15 11.99
C ALA A 77 -2.01 -0.51 10.68
N PHE A 78 -1.09 0.00 9.86
CA PHE A 78 -1.41 0.44 8.51
C PHE A 78 -1.86 -0.69 7.60
N ASP A 79 -1.26 -1.89 7.70
CA ASP A 79 -1.76 -3.06 6.95
C ASP A 79 -3.24 -3.33 7.31
N GLY A 80 -3.62 -3.27 8.58
CA GLY A 80 -5.02 -3.43 9.01
C GLY A 80 -5.94 -2.31 8.54
N HIS A 81 -5.51 -1.05 8.68
CA HIS A 81 -6.29 0.12 8.29
C HIS A 81 -6.47 0.21 6.77
N CYS A 82 -5.41 -0.05 6.00
CA CYS A 82 -5.41 0.00 4.54
C CYS A 82 -5.82 -1.34 3.90
N SER A 83 -5.98 -2.42 4.69
CA SER A 83 -6.56 -3.70 4.24
C SER A 83 -7.87 -4.08 4.92
N PRO A 84 -8.96 -3.29 4.90
CA PRO A 84 -10.21 -3.70 5.56
C PRO A 84 -10.97 -4.84 4.85
N LYS A 85 -10.32 -5.71 4.06
CA LYS A 85 -10.80 -6.49 2.90
C LYS A 85 -10.49 -5.71 1.63
N LYS A 86 -9.77 -6.33 0.68
CA LYS A 86 -9.76 -5.88 -0.72
C LYS A 86 -11.17 -5.45 -1.06
N ASN A 87 -11.39 -4.22 -1.49
CA ASN A 87 -12.73 -3.72 -1.76
C ASN A 87 -13.31 -4.52 -2.93
N ILE A 88 -13.90 -5.69 -2.64
CA ILE A 88 -14.36 -6.66 -3.63
C ILE A 88 -15.34 -5.97 -4.55
N VAL A 89 -16.18 -5.09 -4.02
CA VAL A 89 -17.12 -4.28 -4.78
C VAL A 89 -16.39 -3.41 -5.81
N PHE A 90 -15.33 -2.71 -5.40
CA PHE A 90 -14.54 -1.87 -6.29
C PHE A 90 -13.72 -2.65 -7.32
N GLU A 91 -13.09 -3.77 -6.93
CA GLU A 91 -12.33 -4.62 -7.86
C GLU A 91 -13.26 -5.35 -8.83
N ARG A 92 -14.43 -5.79 -8.36
CA ARG A 92 -15.52 -6.34 -9.19
C ARG A 92 -16.06 -5.28 -10.15
N PHE A 93 -16.27 -4.06 -9.68
CA PHE A 93 -16.67 -2.95 -10.52
C PHE A 93 -15.64 -2.66 -11.61
N LYS A 94 -14.34 -2.61 -11.29
CA LYS A 94 -13.28 -2.44 -12.30
C LYS A 94 -13.26 -3.57 -13.32
N PHE A 95 -13.40 -4.82 -12.87
CA PHE A 95 -13.45 -5.97 -13.77
C PHE A 95 -14.64 -5.88 -14.73
N TYR A 96 -15.85 -5.60 -14.21
CA TYR A 96 -17.05 -5.48 -15.04
C TYR A 96 -17.10 -4.23 -15.90
N SER A 97 -16.43 -3.15 -15.49
CA SER A 97 -16.36 -1.91 -16.26
C SER A 97 -15.28 -1.94 -17.35
N ARG A 98 -14.45 -3.00 -17.40
CA ARG A 98 -13.36 -3.10 -18.36
C ARG A 98 -13.88 -3.56 -19.73
N VAL A 99 -13.84 -2.65 -20.69
CA VAL A 99 -14.15 -2.90 -22.10
C VAL A 99 -12.91 -2.65 -22.96
N GLN A 100 -12.70 -3.47 -24.00
CA GLN A 100 -11.59 -3.29 -24.94
C GLN A 100 -11.74 -1.93 -25.63
N GLN A 101 -10.69 -1.11 -25.61
CA GLN A 101 -10.72 0.22 -26.20
C GLN A 101 -10.51 0.16 -27.71
N GLU A 102 -10.95 1.19 -28.43
CA GLU A 102 -10.67 1.31 -29.87
C GLU A 102 -9.15 1.39 -30.10
N GLY A 103 -8.63 0.54 -30.99
CA GLY A 103 -7.19 0.43 -31.25
C GLY A 103 -6.40 -0.36 -30.21
N GLU A 104 -7.02 -0.88 -29.15
CA GLU A 104 -6.36 -1.77 -28.20
C GLU A 104 -6.22 -3.18 -28.76
N GLY A 105 -5.00 -3.72 -28.75
CA GLY A 105 -4.74 -5.12 -29.13
C GLY A 105 -5.34 -6.12 -28.13
N PHE A 106 -5.87 -7.23 -28.64
CA PHE A 106 -6.54 -8.26 -27.84
C PHE A 106 -5.65 -8.81 -26.70
N ASP A 107 -4.36 -9.04 -26.95
CA ASP A 107 -3.46 -9.58 -25.93
C ASP A 107 -3.25 -8.64 -24.74
N GLN A 108 -3.22 -7.33 -25.00
CA GLN A 108 -3.13 -6.31 -23.95
C GLN A 108 -4.41 -6.29 -23.12
N PHE A 109 -5.56 -6.28 -23.80
CA PHE A 109 -6.87 -6.39 -23.15
C PHE A 109 -6.97 -7.64 -22.27
N LEU A 110 -6.63 -8.81 -22.82
CA LEU A 110 -6.67 -10.10 -22.12
C LEU A 110 -5.73 -10.11 -20.92
N THR A 111 -4.54 -9.53 -21.06
CA THR A 111 -3.56 -9.43 -19.97
C THR A 111 -4.12 -8.61 -18.82
N ASP A 112 -4.78 -7.49 -19.09
CA ASP A 112 -5.33 -6.63 -18.04
C ASP A 112 -6.59 -7.24 -17.40
N ILE A 113 -7.45 -7.89 -18.18
CA ILE A 113 -8.57 -8.69 -17.65
C ILE A 113 -8.05 -9.80 -16.71
N LYS A 114 -6.98 -10.51 -17.08
CA LYS A 114 -6.34 -11.54 -16.24
C LYS A 114 -5.70 -10.97 -14.96
N LYS A 115 -5.27 -9.72 -14.96
CA LYS A 115 -4.79 -9.05 -13.73
C LYS A 115 -5.97 -8.71 -12.82
N LEU A 116 -7.05 -8.16 -13.37
CA LEU A 116 -8.25 -7.77 -12.64
C LEU A 116 -9.02 -8.97 -12.08
N SER A 117 -8.94 -10.16 -12.72
CA SER A 117 -9.61 -11.38 -12.25
C SER A 117 -8.96 -12.04 -11.03
N LYS A 118 -7.75 -11.63 -10.63
CA LYS A 118 -7.06 -12.16 -9.44
C LYS A 118 -7.59 -11.53 -8.13
N VAL A 119 -8.89 -11.66 -7.89
CA VAL A 119 -9.47 -11.46 -6.56
C VAL A 119 -9.13 -12.70 -5.71
N PRO A 120 -8.63 -12.57 -4.47
CA PRO A 120 -8.29 -13.73 -3.66
C PRO A 120 -9.59 -14.45 -3.27
N ALA A 121 -9.59 -15.75 -3.48
CA ALA A 121 -10.74 -16.64 -3.32
C ALA A 121 -11.12 -16.95 -1.86
N ASN A 122 -10.68 -16.16 -0.88
CA ASN A 122 -10.90 -16.47 0.53
C ASN A 122 -11.97 -15.58 1.13
N LEU A 123 -13.23 -15.91 0.87
CA LEU A 123 -14.31 -15.76 1.85
C LEU A 123 -15.29 -16.92 1.58
N ASP A 124 -15.10 -18.00 2.34
CA ASP A 124 -16.15 -18.98 2.60
C ASP A 124 -17.39 -18.23 3.11
N TYR A 125 -18.55 -18.58 2.54
CA TYR A 125 -19.87 -18.16 3.01
C TYR A 125 -20.19 -18.77 4.38
#